data_AF-A0A3R7WPL8-F1
#
_entry.id   AF-A0A3R7WPL8-F1
#
_cell.length_a   1.000
_cell.length_b   1.000
_cell.length_c   1.000
_cell.angle_alpha   90.00
_cell.angle_beta   90.00
_cell.angle_gamma   90.00
#
_symmetry.space_group_name_H-M   'P 1'
#
loop_
_entity.id
_entity.type
_entity.pdbx_description
1 polymer ?
#
loop_
_entity_poly.entity_id
_entity_poly.type
_entity_poly.pdbx_seq_one_letter_code
_entity_poly.pdbx_strand_id
1 'polypeptide(L)'
;MLFTPICPHTLSFRPLLFHDSAVLKIVVPATARSSSVMVSFDGKMRVQMNRGDALEVRVSPFPLPSVCNFNENEDWFASVKSNLYWNQRKEIKPFHDVPT
;
A
#
# COMPACT_ATOMS: atom_id res chain seq x y z
N MET A 1 -2.44 -10.70 -0.85
CA MET A 1 -3.16 -9.41 -0.80
C MET A 1 -2.84 -8.69 0.52
N LEU A 2 -2.58 -7.38 0.50
CA LEU A 2 -2.25 -6.58 1.69
C LEU A 2 -3.44 -5.69 2.09
N PHE A 3 -3.80 -5.69 3.37
CA PHE A 3 -4.80 -4.79 3.95
C PHE A 3 -4.14 -3.88 4.98
N THR A 4 -4.19 -2.57 4.75
CA THR A 4 -3.58 -1.57 5.64
C THR A 4 -4.63 -0.55 6.04
N PRO A 5 -5.09 -0.54 7.31
CA PRO A 5 -6.00 0.49 7.79
C PRO A 5 -5.30 1.85 7.83
N ILE A 6 -5.99 2.90 7.41
CA ILE A 6 -5.47 4.28 7.42
C ILE A 6 -5.97 4.98 8.68
N CYS A 7 -5.05 5.49 9.50
CA CYS A 7 -5.32 6.21 10.75
C CYS A 7 -6.37 5.51 11.65
N PRO A 8 -6.19 4.21 11.99
CA PRO A 8 -7.17 3.50 12.82
C PRO A 8 -7.25 4.11 14.22
N HIS A 9 -8.45 4.15 14.79
CA HIS A 9 -8.69 4.62 16.17
C HIS A 9 -8.19 3.64 17.26
N THR A 10 -7.39 2.64 16.90
CA THR A 10 -6.76 1.70 17.83
C THR A 10 -5.30 1.46 17.46
N LEU A 11 -4.44 1.41 18.47
CA LEU A 11 -3.01 1.17 18.32
C LEU A 11 -2.67 -0.26 17.90
N SER A 12 -3.63 -1.19 17.98
CA SER A 12 -3.41 -2.60 17.67
C SER A 12 -3.74 -2.97 16.23
N PHE A 13 -4.27 -2.04 15.42
CA PHE A 13 -4.60 -2.31 14.01
C PHE A 13 -3.35 -2.24 13.15
N ARG A 14 -2.76 -3.41 12.90
CA ARG A 14 -1.57 -3.60 12.06
C ARG A 14 -1.97 -4.00 10.63
N PRO A 15 -1.11 -3.74 9.62
CA PRO A 15 -1.30 -4.30 8.29
C PRO A 15 -1.43 -5.83 8.34
N LEU A 16 -2.34 -6.38 7.54
CA LEU A 16 -2.63 -7.81 7.45
C LEU A 16 -2.27 -8.34 6.04
N LEU A 17 -1.60 -9.48 6.00
CA LEU A 17 -1.27 -10.19 4.76
C LEU A 17 -2.18 -11.41 4.59
N PHE A 18 -2.86 -11.48 3.45
CA PHE A 18 -3.75 -12.57 3.08
C PHE A 18 -3.18 -13.39 1.92
N HIS A 19 -3.51 -14.68 1.88
CA HIS A 19 -3.26 -15.58 0.76
C HIS A 19 -3.93 -15.08 -0.53
N ASP A 20 -3.48 -15.55 -1.70
CA ASP A 20 -4.02 -15.13 -3.00
C ASP A 20 -5.47 -15.60 -3.23
N SER A 21 -5.86 -16.72 -2.64
CA SER A 21 -7.19 -17.30 -2.67
C SER A 21 -8.20 -16.58 -1.74
N ALA A 22 -7.76 -15.59 -0.97
CA ALA A 22 -8.62 -14.88 -0.05
C ALA A 22 -9.58 -13.94 -0.79
N VAL A 23 -10.83 -13.92 -0.32
CA VAL A 23 -11.85 -12.97 -0.75
C VAL A 23 -12.19 -12.07 0.43
N LEU A 24 -11.91 -10.77 0.30
CA LEU A 24 -12.21 -9.78 1.34
C LEU A 24 -13.54 -9.12 1.06
N LYS A 25 -14.46 -9.21 2.02
CA LYS A 25 -15.74 -8.48 2.00
C LYS A 25 -15.69 -7.33 3.01
N ILE A 26 -15.73 -6.11 2.52
CA ILE A 26 -15.73 -4.87 3.31
C ILE A 26 -17.14 -4.29 3.27
N VAL A 27 -17.79 -4.20 4.43
CA VAL A 27 -19.19 -3.75 4.54
C VAL A 27 -19.24 -2.38 5.19
N VAL A 28 -20.06 -1.48 4.65
CA VAL A 28 -20.42 -0.23 5.34
C VAL A 28 -21.54 -0.55 6.33
N PRO A 29 -21.30 -0.50 7.65
CA PRO A 29 -22.32 -0.87 8.63
C PRO A 29 -23.58 -0.01 8.49
N ALA A 30 -24.76 -0.60 8.70
CA ALA A 30 -26.03 0.14 8.73
C ALA A 30 -26.04 1.24 9.82
N THR A 31 -25.24 1.06 10.86
CA THR A 31 -25.06 1.97 12.00
C THR A 31 -23.91 2.96 11.81
N ALA A 32 -23.26 3.00 10.64
CA ALA A 32 -22.11 3.89 10.41
C ALA A 32 -22.48 5.36 10.68
N ARG A 33 -21.59 6.11 11.35
CA ARG A 33 -21.82 7.54 11.65
C ARG A 33 -22.02 8.35 10.35
N SER A 34 -21.22 8.09 9.34
CA SER A 34 -21.35 8.70 8.00
C SER A 34 -22.44 8.01 7.19
N SER A 35 -23.12 8.75 6.32
CA SER A 35 -24.15 8.21 5.40
C SER A 35 -23.55 7.46 4.22
N SER A 36 -22.36 7.84 3.77
CA SER A 36 -21.63 7.20 2.68
C SER A 36 -20.12 7.24 2.86
N VAL A 37 -19.42 6.41 2.09
CA VAL A 37 -17.96 6.36 1.97
C VAL A 37 -17.58 6.31 0.48
N MET A 38 -16.35 6.70 0.17
CA MET A 38 -15.82 6.65 -1.20
C MET A 38 -14.81 5.52 -1.32
N VAL A 39 -14.95 4.74 -2.40
CA VAL A 39 -13.97 3.73 -2.83
C VAL A 39 -13.30 4.24 -4.09
N SER A 40 -11.99 4.11 -4.17
CA SER A 40 -11.19 4.47 -5.34
C SER A 40 -10.34 3.28 -5.79
N PHE A 41 -10.23 3.09 -7.10
CA PHE A 41 -9.40 2.06 -7.71
C PHE A 41 -8.19 2.72 -8.36
N ASP A 42 -6.98 2.37 -7.94
CA ASP A 42 -5.71 2.99 -8.36
C ASP A 42 -5.69 4.53 -8.22
N GLY A 43 -6.35 5.06 -7.20
CA GLY A 43 -6.51 6.51 -6.97
C GLY A 43 -7.47 7.21 -7.95
N LYS A 44 -8.10 6.46 -8.85
CA LYS A 44 -9.08 6.91 -9.85
C LYS A 44 -10.45 6.28 -9.58
N MET A 45 -11.41 6.56 -10.47
CA MET A 45 -12.73 5.91 -10.52
C MET A 45 -13.43 5.83 -9.15
N ARG A 46 -13.81 6.99 -8.61
CA ARG A 46 -14.44 7.05 -7.30
C ARG A 46 -15.88 6.54 -7.36
N VAL A 47 -16.18 5.53 -6.56
CA VAL A 47 -17.53 4.97 -6.38
C VAL A 47 -18.00 5.29 -4.98
N GLN A 48 -19.21 5.83 -4.86
CA GLN A 48 -19.84 6.05 -3.57
C GLN A 48 -20.51 4.75 -3.09
N MET A 49 -20.24 4.37 -1.85
CA MET A 49 -20.95 3.29 -1.15
C MET A 49 -21.75 3.89 0.00
N ASN A 50 -23.00 3.45 0.14
CA ASN A 50 -23.89 3.84 1.21
C ASN A 50 -23.92 2.76 2.30
N ARG A 51 -24.61 3.07 3.40
CA ARG A 51 -24.86 2.11 4.49
C ARG A 51 -25.53 0.84 3.98
N GLY A 52 -25.01 -0.32 4.36
CA GLY A 52 -25.48 -1.62 3.92
C GLY A 52 -24.76 -2.16 2.67
N ASP A 53 -24.07 -1.30 1.92
CA ASP A 53 -23.30 -1.74 0.75
C ASP A 53 -22.05 -2.54 1.17
N ALA A 54 -21.60 -3.40 0.26
CA ALA A 54 -20.42 -4.23 0.44
C ALA A 54 -19.50 -4.17 -0.78
N LEU A 55 -18.20 -4.14 -0.53
CA LEU A 55 -17.14 -4.26 -1.50
C LEU A 55 -16.50 -5.64 -1.35
N GLU A 56 -16.39 -6.38 -2.45
CA GLU A 56 -15.67 -7.64 -2.50
C GLU A 56 -14.36 -7.47 -3.28
N VAL A 57 -13.25 -7.88 -2.68
CA VAL A 57 -11.90 -7.79 -3.28
C VAL A 57 -11.29 -9.18 -3.35
N ARG A 58 -10.83 -9.56 -4.54
CA ARG A 58 -10.15 -10.83 -4.83
C ARG A 58 -9.04 -10.62 -5.84
N VAL A 59 -8.08 -11.54 -5.89
CA VAL A 59 -7.04 -11.53 -6.93
C VAL A 59 -7.68 -11.76 -8.30
N SER A 60 -7.29 -10.94 -9.28
CA SER A 60 -7.77 -11.05 -10.66
C SER A 60 -7.16 -12.28 -11.34
N PRO A 61 -7.93 -13.02 -12.16
CA PRO A 61 -7.37 -14.08 -13.00
C PRO A 61 -6.58 -13.53 -14.21
N PHE A 62 -6.60 -12.21 -14.43
CA PHE A 62 -5.90 -11.53 -15.51
C PHE A 62 -4.82 -10.60 -14.93
N PRO A 63 -3.60 -11.12 -14.63
CA PRO A 63 -2.50 -10.30 -14.15
C PRO A 63 -1.94 -9.42 -15.27
N LEU A 64 -1.38 -8.26 -14.90
CA LEU A 64 -0.66 -7.41 -15.84
C LEU A 64 0.80 -7.92 -15.96
N PRO A 65 1.24 -8.39 -17.14
CA PRO A 65 2.62 -8.82 -17.33
C PRO A 65 3.57 -7.62 -17.26
N SER A 66 4.58 -7.70 -16.41
CA SER A 66 5.63 -6.67 -16.28
C SER A 66 6.90 -7.12 -16.99
N VAL A 67 7.47 -6.26 -17.82
CA VAL A 67 8.76 -6.51 -18.49
C VAL A 67 9.89 -6.12 -17.54
N CYS A 68 10.81 -7.06 -17.29
CA CYS A 68 12.00 -6.83 -16.48
C CYS A 68 13.22 -6.58 -17.38
N ASN A 69 14.12 -5.71 -16.93
CA ASN A 69 15.40 -5.47 -17.59
C ASN A 69 16.39 -6.62 -17.31
N PHE A 70 16.47 -7.08 -16.05
CA PHE A 70 17.28 -8.25 -15.65
C PHE A 70 16.40 -9.38 -15.12
N ASN A 71 15.84 -9.20 -13.92
CA ASN A 71 14.86 -10.09 -13.31
C ASN A 71 14.02 -9.33 -12.28
N GLU A 72 12.92 -9.94 -11.85
CA GLU A 72 11.93 -9.33 -10.95
C GLU A 72 12.53 -8.82 -9.63
N ASN A 73 13.51 -9.53 -9.08
CA ASN A 73 14.08 -9.20 -7.77
C ASN A 73 15.09 -8.07 -7.90
N GLU A 74 16.03 -8.18 -8.83
CA GLU A 74 17.08 -7.18 -9.04
C GLU A 74 16.50 -5.81 -9.40
N ASP A 75 15.55 -5.78 -10.33
CA ASP A 75 14.90 -4.54 -10.76
C ASP A 75 14.11 -3.91 -9.61
N TRP A 76 13.42 -4.72 -8.80
CA TRP A 76 12.69 -4.24 -7.62
C TRP A 76 13.62 -3.66 -6.56
N PHE A 77 14.67 -4.39 -6.16
CA PHE A 77 15.63 -3.94 -5.14
C PHE A 77 16.40 -2.69 -5.60
N ALA A 78 16.78 -2.62 -6.88
CA ALA A 78 17.42 -1.44 -7.45
C ALA A 78 16.50 -0.22 -7.37
N SER A 79 15.22 -0.38 -7.73
CA SER A 79 14.21 0.68 -7.64
C SER A 79 13.97 1.17 -6.20
N VAL A 80 13.91 0.27 -5.23
CA VAL A 80 13.76 0.64 -3.81
C VAL A 80 14.97 1.46 -3.32
N LYS A 81 16.19 1.04 -3.65
CA LYS A 81 17.42 1.74 -3.24
C LYS A 81 17.53 3.13 -3.86
N SER A 82 17.18 3.29 -5.14
CA SER A 82 17.31 4.57 -5.84
C SER A 82 16.23 5.57 -5.47
N ASN A 83 14.97 5.12 -5.32
CA ASN A 83 13.85 6.02 -5.05
C ASN A 83 13.71 6.40 -3.58
N LEU A 84 13.98 5.47 -2.66
CA LEU A 84 13.82 5.71 -1.22
C LEU A 84 15.16 5.97 -0.51
N TYR A 85 16.29 5.96 -1.23
CA TYR A 85 17.64 6.00 -0.67
C TYR A 85 17.83 4.97 0.44
N TRP A 86 17.16 3.82 0.29
CA TRP A 86 17.02 2.83 1.34
C TRP A 86 18.38 2.30 1.77
N ASN A 87 18.67 2.38 3.08
CA ASN A 87 19.95 2.01 3.69
C ASN A 87 21.19 2.75 3.15
N GLN A 88 21.04 3.87 2.42
CA GLN A 88 22.18 4.69 2.06
C GLN A 88 22.55 5.62 3.23
N ARG A 89 23.71 5.39 3.84
CA ARG A 89 24.28 6.36 4.79
C ARG A 89 25.03 7.41 4.01
N LYS A 90 24.61 8.67 4.13
CA LYS A 90 25.46 9.81 3.74
C LYS A 90 26.58 9.90 4.77
N GLU A 91 27.83 9.92 4.32
CA GLU A 91 28.94 10.26 5.20
C GLU A 91 28.72 11.66 5.77
N ILE A 92 28.72 11.75 7.10
CA ILE A 92 28.63 13.03 7.81
C ILE A 92 30.00 13.68 7.63
N LYS A 93 30.04 14.87 7.00
CA LYS A 93 31.27 15.64 6.92
C LYS A 93 31.80 15.92 8.34
N PRO A 94 33.12 15.86 8.57
CA PRO A 94 33.70 16.22 9.87
C PRO A 94 33.24 17.61 10.30
N PHE A 95 32.97 17.79 11.59
CA PHE A 95 32.51 19.08 12.15
C PHE A 95 33.54 20.21 12.00
N HIS A 96 34.81 19.86 11.82
CA HIS A 96 35.87 20.81 11.51
C HIS A 96 36.61 20.40 10.23
N ASP A 97 36.74 21.34 9.31
CA ASP A 97 37.75 21.27 8.26
C ASP A 97 39.12 21.30 8.94
N VAL A 98 39.93 20.26 8.72
CA VAL A 98 41.33 20.26 9.17
C VAL A 98 42.05 21.37 8.40
N PRO A 99 42.59 22.41 9.06
CA PRO A 99 43.36 23.43 8.36
C PRO A 99 44.62 22.77 7.80
N THR A 100 44.84 22.92 6.49
CA THR A 100 46.08 22.53 5.79
C THR A 100 47.29 23.28 6.30
#